data_AF-A0A0V0G9Z9-F1
#
_entry.id   AF-A0A0V0G9Z9-F1
#
_cell.length_a   1.000
_cell.length_b   1.000
_cell.length_c   1.000
_cell.angle_alpha   90.00
_cell.angle_beta   90.00
_cell.angle_gamma   90.00
#
_symmetry.space_group_name_H-M   'P 1'
#
loop_
_entity.id
_entity.type
_entity.pdbx_description
1 polymer ?
#
loop_
_entity_poly.entity_id
_entity_poly.type
_entity_poly.pdbx_seq_one_letter_code
_entity_poly.pdbx_strand_id
1 'polypeptide(L)'
;TLIFSRSLQVMKPHVPLIKFRKGSQESKEFLILAGDLRKTNTIHGSADKQQMNTVTTRELEDYQLPLKFRRLPLGENEIEAINTGGCN
;
A
#
# COMPACT_ATOMS: atom_id res chain seq x y z
N THR A 1 -49.28 -9.46 40.25
CA THR A 1 -48.09 -9.55 39.39
C THR A 1 -48.00 -8.26 38.59
N LEU A 2 -47.09 -7.35 38.94
CA LEU A 2 -46.97 -6.04 38.29
C LEU A 2 -45.90 -6.12 37.19
N ILE A 3 -46.32 -5.89 35.94
CA ILE A 3 -45.45 -5.87 34.76
C ILE A 3 -44.81 -4.48 34.68
N PHE A 4 -43.50 -4.40 34.85
CA PHE A 4 -42.74 -3.18 34.58
C PHE A 4 -42.28 -3.16 33.11
N SER A 5 -43.04 -2.50 32.24
CA SER A 5 -42.60 -2.19 30.89
C SER A 5 -41.78 -0.89 30.90
N ARG A 6 -40.46 -1.00 30.99
CA ARG A 6 -39.54 0.13 30.71
C ARG A 6 -39.33 0.20 29.19
N SER A 7 -39.94 1.18 28.53
CA SER A 7 -39.57 1.57 27.18
C SER A 7 -38.18 2.24 27.21
N LEU A 8 -37.14 1.49 26.84
CA LEU A 8 -35.79 2.03 26.68
C LEU A 8 -35.78 2.91 25.43
N GLN A 9 -35.84 4.22 25.63
CA GLN A 9 -35.72 5.20 24.57
C GLN A 9 -34.25 5.22 24.10
N VAL A 10 -34.00 4.71 22.89
CA VAL A 10 -32.66 4.60 22.30
C VAL A 10 -32.19 5.99 21.86
N MET A 11 -31.35 6.65 22.65
CA MET A 11 -30.61 7.82 22.16
C MET A 11 -29.56 7.37 21.14
N LYS A 12 -29.53 7.99 19.96
CA LYS A 12 -28.50 7.71 18.95
C LYS A 12 -27.13 8.15 19.50
N PRO A 13 -26.10 7.30 19.39
CA PRO A 13 -24.75 7.68 19.82
C PRO A 13 -24.25 8.87 19.00
N HIS A 14 -23.61 9.84 19.66
CA HIS A 14 -23.04 11.02 19.02
C HIS A 14 -21.84 10.64 18.13
N VAL A 15 -21.88 11.01 16.85
CA VAL A 15 -20.77 10.83 15.92
C VAL A 15 -19.89 12.09 15.95
N PRO A 16 -18.64 12.04 16.44
CA PRO A 16 -17.77 13.21 16.47
C PRO A 16 -17.39 13.65 15.05
N LEU A 17 -17.33 14.96 14.84
CA LEU A 17 -16.90 15.55 13.56
C LEU A 17 -15.38 15.49 13.40
N ILE A 18 -14.93 15.28 12.16
CA ILE A 18 -13.52 15.35 11.77
C ILE A 18 -13.01 16.79 11.99
N LYS A 19 -11.85 16.94 12.64
CA LYS A 19 -11.18 18.24 12.83
C LYS A 19 -9.96 18.33 11.91
N PHE A 20 -9.91 19.34 11.06
CA PHE A 20 -8.74 19.62 10.24
C PHE A 20 -7.67 20.35 11.06
N ARG A 21 -6.40 19.98 10.89
CA ARG A 21 -5.27 20.71 11.47
C ARG A 21 -5.15 22.05 10.74
N LYS A 22 -5.26 23.17 11.48
CA LYS A 22 -5.08 24.50 10.91
C LYS A 22 -3.61 24.73 10.55
N GLY A 23 -3.32 24.81 9.26
CA GLY A 23 -2.03 25.21 8.68
C GLY A 23 -0.87 24.26 8.98
N SER A 24 -0.58 23.33 8.07
CA SER A 24 0.78 22.80 7.96
C SER A 24 1.57 23.84 7.18
N GLN A 25 2.40 24.65 7.85
CA GLN A 25 3.51 25.28 7.15
C GLN A 25 4.59 24.21 7.02
N GLU A 26 4.68 23.60 5.85
CA GLU A 26 5.87 22.83 5.46
C GLU A 26 7.08 23.77 5.54
N SER A 27 7.85 23.66 6.62
CA SER A 27 9.15 24.32 6.72
C SER A 27 10.10 23.71 5.69
N LYS A 28 10.90 24.60 5.07
CA LYS A 28 11.88 24.39 4.00
C LYS A 28 12.79 23.15 4.10
N GLU A 29 12.84 22.46 5.24
CA GLU A 29 13.63 21.25 5.45
C GLU A 29 13.23 20.09 4.53
N PHE A 30 11.97 20.04 4.06
CA PHE A 30 11.55 19.02 3.08
C PHE A 30 12.15 19.24 1.67
N LEU A 31 12.58 20.47 1.34
CA LEU A 31 13.13 20.78 0.02
C LEU A 31 14.64 20.55 -0.08
N ILE A 32 15.38 20.53 1.03
CA ILE A 32 16.83 20.23 1.01
C ILE A 32 17.08 18.72 0.91
N LEU A 33 16.15 17.87 1.38
CA LEU A 33 16.23 16.42 1.19
C LEU A 33 15.91 15.95 -0.25
N ALA A 34 15.37 16.84 -1.09
CA ALA A 34 15.05 16.55 -2.49
C ALA A 34 16.22 16.80 -3.47
N GLY A 35 17.39 17.20 -2.96
CA GLY A 35 18.55 17.57 -3.76
C GLY A 35 19.67 16.53 -3.74
N ASP A 36 19.86 15.87 -4.89
CA ASP A 36 21.09 15.18 -5.32
C ASP A 36 21.45 13.85 -4.63
N LEU A 37 20.91 12.74 -5.18
CA LEU A 37 21.61 11.45 -5.14
C LEU A 37 21.37 10.68 -6.45
N ARG A 38 22.02 11.14 -7.52
CA ARG A 38 22.25 10.32 -8.72
C ARG A 38 23.35 9.29 -8.45
N LYS A 39 23.04 8.15 -7.81
CA LYS A 39 23.60 6.83 -8.16
C LYS A 39 23.07 5.71 -7.25
N THR A 40 22.82 4.59 -7.93
CA THR A 40 22.59 3.21 -7.46
C THR A 40 21.29 2.93 -6.71
N ASN A 41 20.39 2.23 -7.40
CA ASN A 41 19.21 1.55 -6.86
C ASN A 41 19.60 0.66 -5.67
N THR A 42 19.42 1.14 -4.45
CA THR A 42 19.30 0.31 -3.25
C THR A 42 18.23 0.94 -2.37
N ILE A 43 17.07 0.30 -2.31
CA ILE A 43 15.91 0.74 -1.50
C ILE A 43 16.26 0.52 -0.03
N HIS A 44 16.81 1.53 0.66
CA HIS A 44 17.00 1.51 2.12
C HIS A 44 17.03 2.91 2.75
N GLY A 45 16.31 3.07 3.89
CA GLY A 45 16.57 4.09 4.92
C GLY A 45 15.32 4.77 5.49
N SER A 46 14.68 4.21 6.52
CA SER A 46 14.81 4.56 7.96
C SER A 46 13.91 5.74 8.41
N ALA A 47 12.71 5.44 8.93
CA ALA A 47 12.30 5.49 10.36
C ALA A 47 11.85 6.92 10.81
N ASP A 48 10.62 7.17 11.27
CA ASP A 48 9.99 6.54 12.43
C ASP A 48 8.44 6.59 12.47
N LYS A 49 7.86 5.44 12.84
CA LYS A 49 6.67 5.18 13.68
C LYS A 49 5.29 5.75 13.28
N GLN A 50 4.69 5.12 12.26
CA GLN A 50 3.35 4.58 12.46
C GLN A 50 3.41 3.08 12.15
N GLN A 51 2.99 2.25 13.11
CA GLN A 51 2.73 0.83 12.87
C GLN A 51 1.50 0.73 11.96
N MET A 52 1.67 1.11 10.70
CA MET A 52 0.87 0.56 9.64
C MET A 52 1.20 -0.93 9.70
N ASN A 53 0.19 -1.78 9.85
CA ASN A 53 0.34 -3.21 9.59
C ASN A 53 0.66 -3.34 8.09
N THR A 54 1.90 -3.02 7.72
CA THR A 54 2.48 -3.37 6.45
C THR A 54 2.55 -4.87 6.52
N VAL A 55 1.51 -5.54 6.03
CA VAL A 55 1.57 -6.95 5.68
C VAL A 55 2.72 -7.01 4.70
N THR A 56 3.90 -7.40 5.18
CA THR A 56 5.04 -7.73 4.34
C THR A 56 4.59 -8.95 3.57
N THR A 57 3.96 -8.72 2.42
CA THR A 57 3.69 -9.78 1.47
C THR A 57 5.07 -10.26 1.04
N ARG A 58 5.50 -11.40 1.59
CA ARG A 58 6.71 -12.07 1.12
C ARG A 58 6.56 -12.22 -0.38
N GLU A 59 7.49 -11.65 -1.13
CA GLU A 59 7.57 -11.93 -2.57
C GLU A 59 7.74 -13.43 -2.71
N LEU A 60 6.81 -14.06 -3.41
CA LEU A 60 6.85 -15.49 -3.66
C LEU A 60 7.65 -15.71 -4.94
N GLU A 61 8.63 -16.59 -4.86
CA GLU A 61 9.39 -17.03 -6.04
C GLU A 61 8.52 -17.96 -6.91
N ASP A 62 8.84 -18.07 -8.21
CA ASP A 62 8.05 -18.86 -9.17
C ASP A 62 7.91 -20.36 -8.81
N TYR A 63 8.90 -20.91 -8.10
CA TYR A 63 8.86 -22.28 -7.61
C TYR A 63 7.89 -22.46 -6.42
N GLN A 64 7.60 -21.38 -5.69
CA GLN A 64 6.65 -21.36 -4.57
C GLN A 64 5.21 -21.17 -5.06
N LEU A 65 5.02 -20.68 -6.29
CA LEU A 65 3.70 -20.50 -6.89
C LEU A 65 3.07 -21.86 -7.26
N PRO A 66 1.75 -22.03 -7.01
CA PRO A 66 0.98 -23.14 -7.54
C PRO A 66 1.11 -23.24 -9.07
N LEU A 67 1.08 -24.47 -9.59
CA LEU A 67 1.38 -24.76 -11.00
C LEU A 67 0.57 -23.93 -12.00
N LYS A 68 -0.70 -23.65 -11.70
CA LYS A 68 -1.61 -22.84 -12.54
C LYS A 68 -1.23 -21.36 -12.67
N PHE A 69 -0.41 -20.85 -11.75
CA PHE A 69 0.03 -19.45 -11.73
C PHE A 69 1.51 -19.29 -12.11
N ARG A 70 2.22 -20.40 -12.35
CA ARG A 70 3.61 -20.35 -12.79
C ARG A 70 3.66 -19.88 -14.24
N ARG A 71 4.67 -19.07 -14.55
CA ARG A 71 4.95 -18.65 -15.93
C ARG A 71 5.32 -19.84 -16.80
N LEU A 72 4.94 -19.78 -18.07
CA LEU A 72 5.41 -20.73 -19.07
C LEU A 72 6.83 -20.34 -19.50
N PRO A 73 7.67 -21.30 -19.92
CA PRO A 73 8.91 -21.00 -20.60
C PRO A 73 8.65 -20.19 -21.88
N LEU A 74 9.50 -19.20 -22.15
CA LEU A 74 9.40 -18.40 -23.38
C LEU A 74 9.61 -19.30 -24.61
N GLY A 75 8.70 -19.17 -25.59
CA GLY A 75 8.82 -19.85 -26.88
C GLY A 75 9.60 -19.03 -27.91
N GLU A 76 10.07 -19.66 -28.99
CA GLU A 76 10.89 -18.99 -30.01
C GLU A 76 10.16 -17.79 -30.65
N ASN A 77 8.88 -17.96 -31.01
CA ASN A 77 8.07 -16.88 -31.59
C ASN A 77 7.89 -15.70 -30.62
N GLU A 78 7.80 -15.99 -29.32
CA GLU A 78 7.67 -14.96 -28.28
C GLU A 78 9.00 -14.23 -28.10
N ILE A 79 10.12 -14.97 -28.09
CA ILE A 79 11.47 -14.40 -28.06
C ILE A 79 11.68 -13.48 -29.27
N GLU A 80 11.32 -13.95 -30.47
CA GLU A 80 11.39 -13.14 -31.68
C GLU A 80 10.52 -11.89 -31.57
N ALA A 81 9.26 -12.02 -31.14
CA ALA A 81 8.36 -10.88 -30.97
C ALA A 81 8.90 -9.86 -29.95
N ILE A 82 9.54 -10.31 -28.86
CA ILE A 82 10.21 -9.42 -27.90
C ILE A 82 11.39 -8.71 -28.56
N ASN A 83 12.21 -9.46 -29.31
CA ASN A 83 13.39 -8.92 -29.99
C ASN A 83 13.03 -7.90 -31.10
N THR A 84 11.90 -8.10 -31.78
CA THR A 84 11.39 -7.18 -32.81
C THR A 84 10.54 -6.05 -32.23
N GLY A 85 10.28 -6.05 -30.92
CA GLY A 85 9.48 -5.01 -30.25
C GLY A 85 7.98 -5.15 -30.43
N GLY A 86 7.49 -6.33 -30.81
CA GLY A 86 6.07 -6.68 -30.87
C GLY A 86 5.32 -6.08 -32.05
N CYS A 87 6.03 -5.49 -33.02
CA CYS A 87 5.45 -4.93 -34.23
C CYS A 87 5.73 -5.88 -35.40
N ASN A 88 4.72 -6.68 -35.76
CA ASN A 88 4.65 -7.44 -37.01
C ASN A 88 3.64 -6.78 -37.95
#